data_AF-A0ABD5B053-F1
#
_entry.id   AF-A0ABD5B053-F1
#
_cell.length_a   1.000
_cell.length_b   1.000
_cell.length_c   1.000
_cell.angle_alpha   90.00
_cell.angle_beta   90.00
_cell.angle_gamma   90.00
#
_symmetry.space_group_name_H-M   'P 1'
#
loop_
_entity.id
_entity.type
_entity.pdbx_description
1 polymer ?
#
loop_
_entity_poly.entity_id
_entity_poly.type
_entity_poly.pdbx_seq_one_letter_code
_entity_poly.pdbx_strand_id
1 'polypeptide(L)'
;AKPFSEEALNYATMYGMFHWGPIAWAIYVLPALPIAYLVFVKKQPVFKISQACRPILKGQTDKALGKIVDILFIFGLIGGTATSLALGVPMISAGLEKLFGFDGSSMVVKSIVLICITIVFAYSSYQGLKKGI
;
A
#
# COMPACT_ATOMS: atom_id res chain seq x y z
N ALA A 1 -30.14 -8.98 4.74
CA ALA A 1 -30.36 -9.61 3.43
C ALA A 1 -30.05 -11.11 3.42
N LYS A 2 -30.95 -11.93 2.86
CA LYS A 2 -30.71 -13.36 2.55
C LYS A 2 -29.75 -13.48 1.34
N PRO A 3 -28.90 -14.52 1.25
CA PRO A 3 -28.08 -14.74 0.06
C PRO A 3 -28.94 -14.76 -1.21
N PHE A 4 -28.46 -14.12 -2.27
CA PHE A 4 -29.12 -14.03 -3.60
C PHE A 4 -30.51 -13.35 -3.62
N SER A 5 -30.87 -12.53 -2.61
CA SER A 5 -32.08 -11.69 -2.66
C SER A 5 -31.83 -10.33 -3.33
N GLU A 6 -32.89 -9.65 -3.77
CA GLU A 6 -32.78 -8.26 -4.28
C GLU A 6 -32.19 -7.29 -3.24
N GLU A 7 -32.53 -7.48 -1.97
CA GLU A 7 -31.93 -6.73 -0.86
C GLU A 7 -30.40 -6.94 -0.80
N ALA A 8 -29.93 -8.17 -1.03
CA ALA A 8 -28.49 -8.47 -1.06
C ALA A 8 -27.79 -7.84 -2.27
N LEU A 9 -28.47 -7.74 -3.42
CA LEU A 9 -27.96 -7.06 -4.61
C LEU A 9 -27.76 -5.56 -4.36
N ASN A 10 -28.73 -4.91 -3.71
CA ASN A 10 -28.62 -3.51 -3.33
C ASN A 10 -27.44 -3.29 -2.39
N TYR A 11 -27.28 -4.14 -1.37
CA TYR A 11 -26.12 -4.07 -0.47
C TYR A 11 -24.80 -4.37 -1.17
N ALA A 12 -24.72 -5.31 -2.09
CA ALA A 12 -23.48 -5.63 -2.81
C ALA A 12 -22.91 -4.40 -3.53
N THR A 13 -23.78 -3.63 -4.18
CA THR A 13 -23.39 -2.41 -4.88
C THR A 13 -22.94 -1.31 -3.91
N MET A 14 -23.69 -1.12 -2.81
CA MET A 14 -23.37 -0.11 -1.80
C MET A 14 -22.08 -0.44 -1.03
N TYR A 15 -21.87 -1.70 -0.66
CA TYR A 15 -20.68 -2.14 0.09
C TYR A 15 -19.40 -1.94 -0.71
N GLY A 16 -19.42 -2.20 -2.02
CA GLY A 16 -18.27 -1.93 -2.88
C GLY A 16 -17.89 -0.45 -2.87
N MET A 17 -18.88 0.44 -3.04
CA MET A 17 -18.66 1.89 -2.98
C MET A 17 -18.24 2.36 -1.58
N PHE A 18 -18.72 1.72 -0.51
CA PHE A 18 -18.30 2.04 0.84
C PHE A 18 -16.82 1.67 1.09
N HIS A 19 -16.38 0.48 0.64
CA HIS A 19 -15.01 0.01 0.89
C HIS A 19 -13.95 0.62 -0.04
N TRP A 20 -14.34 1.09 -1.23
CA TRP A 20 -13.41 1.60 -2.24
C TRP A 20 -13.68 3.05 -2.67
N GLY A 21 -14.72 3.66 -2.10
CA GLY A 21 -15.11 5.05 -2.37
C GLY A 21 -14.40 6.05 -1.47
N PRO A 22 -14.93 7.29 -1.37
CA PRO A 22 -14.23 8.42 -0.75
C PRO A 22 -13.75 8.18 0.68
N ILE A 23 -14.51 7.42 1.47
CA ILE A 23 -14.15 7.13 2.87
C ILE A 23 -12.87 6.30 2.99
N ALA A 24 -12.63 5.38 2.06
CA ALA A 24 -11.42 4.56 2.02
C ALA A 24 -10.18 5.37 1.60
N TRP A 25 -10.36 6.45 0.84
CA TRP A 25 -9.28 7.35 0.44
C TRP A 25 -8.99 8.43 1.48
N ALA A 26 -10.01 8.86 2.24
CA ALA A 26 -9.89 9.90 3.25
C ALA A 26 -8.84 9.56 4.33
N ILE A 27 -8.65 8.28 4.66
CA ILE A 27 -7.63 7.85 5.63
C ILE A 27 -6.21 8.18 5.19
N TYR A 28 -5.93 8.27 3.88
CA TYR A 28 -4.60 8.62 3.37
C TYR A 28 -4.26 10.09 3.57
N VAL A 29 -5.26 10.95 3.78
CA VAL A 29 -5.04 12.37 4.11
C VAL A 29 -4.37 12.51 5.48
N LEU A 30 -4.62 11.59 6.42
CA LEU A 30 -4.09 11.67 7.79
C LEU A 30 -2.55 11.75 7.85
N PRO A 31 -1.77 10.88 7.19
CA PRO A 31 -0.32 11.03 7.13
C PRO A 31 0.13 12.05 6.07
N ALA A 32 -0.58 12.15 4.94
CA ALA A 32 -0.14 12.96 3.80
C ALA A 32 -0.19 14.47 4.09
N LEU A 33 -1.28 14.95 4.69
CA LEU A 33 -1.49 16.39 4.91
C LEU A 33 -0.47 17.00 5.90
N PRO A 34 -0.18 16.39 7.07
CA PRO A 34 0.84 16.90 7.97
C PRO A 34 2.24 16.90 7.36
N ILE A 35 2.62 15.84 6.64
CA ILE A 35 3.93 15.78 5.95
C ILE A 35 4.01 16.88 4.90
N ALA A 36 2.97 17.03 4.07
CA ALA A 36 2.93 18.07 3.04
C ALA A 36 3.05 19.47 3.67
N TYR A 37 2.36 19.73 4.78
CA TYR A 37 2.49 20.99 5.51
C TYR A 37 3.92 21.23 6.01
N LEU A 38 4.61 20.22 6.57
CA LEU A 38 6.00 20.35 7.00
C LEU A 38 6.94 20.71 5.84
N VAL A 39 6.81 19.99 4.73
CA VAL A 39 7.70 20.12 3.56
C VAL A 39 7.42 21.41 2.80
N PHE A 40 6.17 21.69 2.47
CA PHE A 40 5.81 22.78 1.57
C PHE A 40 5.57 24.11 2.26
N VAL A 41 5.01 24.10 3.48
CA VAL A 41 4.69 25.34 4.23
C VAL A 41 5.81 25.68 5.20
N LYS A 42 6.21 24.75 6.08
CA LYS A 42 7.29 24.99 7.05
C LYS A 42 8.69 24.88 6.47
N LYS A 43 8.84 24.47 5.21
CA LYS A 43 10.13 24.29 4.52
C LYS A 43 11.10 23.38 5.28
N GLN A 44 10.57 22.39 6.00
CA GLN A 44 11.34 21.38 6.70
C GLN A 44 11.35 20.11 5.83
N PRO A 45 12.49 19.70 5.25
CA PRO A 45 12.56 18.56 4.34
C PRO A 45 12.55 17.23 5.12
N VAL A 46 11.52 17.03 5.94
CA VAL A 46 11.40 15.90 6.87
C VAL A 46 10.14 15.12 6.53
N PHE A 47 10.33 13.88 6.09
CA PHE A 47 9.25 12.98 5.67
C PHE A 47 8.88 11.93 6.74
N LYS A 48 9.42 12.08 7.95
CA LYS A 48 9.14 11.19 9.09
C LYS A 48 7.78 11.50 9.69
N ILE A 49 6.97 10.46 9.91
CA ILE A 49 5.65 10.58 10.54
C ILE A 49 5.79 11.06 12.00
N SER A 50 6.82 10.60 12.69
CA SER A 50 7.14 11.07 14.05
C SER A 50 7.27 12.60 14.12
N GLN A 51 7.81 13.23 13.07
CA GLN A 51 8.05 14.67 13.01
C GLN A 51 6.78 15.45 12.69
N ALA A 52 5.85 14.85 11.93
CA ALA A 52 4.49 15.37 11.80
C ALA A 52 3.76 15.41 13.16
N CYS A 53 4.05 14.48 14.07
CA CYS A 53 3.48 14.44 15.42
C CYS A 53 4.16 15.40 16.43
N ARG A 54 5.18 16.17 16.02
CA ARG A 54 5.94 17.07 16.91
C ARG A 54 5.11 18.12 17.66
N PRO A 55 4.00 18.68 17.13
CA PRO A 55 3.14 19.57 17.90
C PRO A 55 2.56 18.93 19.17
N ILE A 56 2.34 17.61 19.15
CA ILE A 56 1.74 16.86 20.26
C ILE A 56 2.85 16.21 21.11
N LEU A 57 3.79 15.51 20.47
CA LEU A 57 4.84 14.74 21.14
C LEU A 57 6.06 15.58 21.55
N LYS A 58 6.16 16.82 21.07
CA LYS A 58 7.24 17.78 21.38
C LYS A 58 8.62 17.15 21.18
N GLY A 59 9.56 17.34 22.11
CA GLY A 59 10.91 16.79 22.03
C GLY A 59 11.00 15.25 22.13
N GLN A 60 9.88 14.53 22.27
CA GLN A 60 9.89 13.06 22.25
C GLN A 60 10.02 12.49 20.84
N THR A 61 9.71 13.29 19.80
CA THR A 61 9.88 12.89 18.39
C THR A 61 11.34 12.63 18.02
N ASP A 62 12.26 13.27 18.74
CA ASP A 62 13.70 13.16 18.51
C ASP A 62 14.33 12.05 19.37
N LYS A 63 13.51 11.36 20.19
CA LYS A 63 13.92 10.29 21.12
C LYS A 63 13.35 8.94 20.69
N ALA A 64 13.44 7.94 21.58
CA ALA A 64 12.99 6.57 21.33
C ALA A 64 11.52 6.50 20.86
N LEU A 65 10.63 7.33 21.42
CA LEU A 65 9.22 7.34 21.05
C LEU A 65 9.00 7.68 19.57
N GLY A 66 9.69 8.70 19.04
CA GLY A 66 9.62 9.04 17.63
C GLY A 66 10.12 7.91 16.72
N LYS A 67 11.22 7.25 17.12
CA LYS A 67 11.74 6.08 16.38
C LYS A 67 10.75 4.93 16.35
N ILE A 68 10.03 4.66 17.44
CA ILE A 68 8.99 3.62 17.49
C ILE A 68 7.86 3.94 16.51
N VAL A 69 7.38 5.20 16.48
CA VAL A 69 6.31 5.63 15.55
C VAL A 69 6.74 5.41 14.10
N ASP A 70 7.95 5.85 13.73
CA ASP A 70 8.45 5.70 12.36
C ASP A 70 8.63 4.21 11.98
N ILE A 71 9.11 3.38 12.91
CA ILE A 71 9.24 1.93 12.70
C ILE A 71 7.87 1.29 12.47
N LEU A 72 6.88 1.55 13.34
CA LEU A 72 5.53 1.02 13.19
C LEU A 72 4.90 1.42 11.85
N PHE A 73 5.14 2.67 11.42
CA PHE A 73 4.68 3.15 10.13
C PHE A 73 5.32 2.39 8.96
N ILE A 74 6.64 2.19 8.98
CA ILE A 74 7.36 1.41 7.96
C ILE A 74 6.88 -0.05 7.94
N PHE A 75 6.67 -0.67 9.11
CA PHE A 75 6.09 -2.02 9.18
C PHE A 75 4.70 -2.09 8.54
N GLY A 76 3.84 -1.10 8.78
CA GLY A 76 2.53 -1.01 8.14
C GLY A 76 2.64 -0.87 6.61
N LEU A 77 3.56 -0.05 6.12
CA LEU A 77 3.80 0.14 4.69
C LEU A 77 4.30 -1.14 4.01
N ILE A 78 5.26 -1.83 4.64
CA ILE A 78 5.77 -3.12 4.15
C ILE A 78 4.68 -4.19 4.20
N GLY A 79 3.89 -4.24 5.28
CA GLY A 79 2.76 -5.15 5.40
C GLY A 79 1.75 -4.98 4.28
N GLY A 80 1.32 -3.74 4.02
CA GLY A 80 0.37 -3.43 2.95
C GLY A 80 0.89 -3.82 1.55
N THR A 81 2.14 -3.44 1.24
CA THR A 81 2.76 -3.80 -0.04
C THR A 81 2.98 -5.31 -0.20
N ALA A 82 3.36 -6.00 0.87
CA ALA A 82 3.48 -7.46 0.89
C ALA A 82 2.14 -8.15 0.64
N THR A 83 1.04 -7.67 1.25
CA THR A 83 -0.30 -8.21 0.99
C THR A 83 -0.72 -8.02 -0.46
N SER A 84 -0.47 -6.85 -1.06
CA SER A 84 -0.76 -6.61 -2.48
C SER A 84 -0.01 -7.59 -3.39
N LEU A 85 1.28 -7.87 -3.12
CA LEU A 85 2.05 -8.86 -3.86
C LEU A 85 1.55 -10.29 -3.63
N ALA A 86 1.21 -10.63 -2.39
CA ALA A 86 0.70 -11.95 -2.03
C ALA A 86 -0.62 -12.29 -2.73
N LEU A 87 -1.49 -11.29 -2.96
CA LEU A 87 -2.72 -11.45 -3.75
C LEU A 87 -2.45 -11.39 -5.26
N GLY A 88 -1.52 -10.53 -5.71
CA GLY A 88 -1.23 -10.32 -7.13
C GLY A 88 -0.53 -11.51 -7.81
N VAL A 89 0.43 -12.14 -7.15
CA VAL A 89 1.21 -13.26 -7.75
C VAL A 89 0.32 -14.43 -8.16
N PRO A 90 -0.61 -14.94 -7.32
CA PRO A 90 -1.55 -15.98 -7.73
C PRO A 90 -2.49 -15.53 -8.85
N MET A 91 -2.96 -14.28 -8.84
CA MET A 91 -3.83 -13.75 -9.91
C MET A 91 -3.12 -13.75 -11.26
N ILE A 92 -1.86 -13.30 -11.31
CA ILE A 92 -1.06 -13.29 -12.54
C ILE A 92 -0.75 -14.72 -12.98
N SER A 93 -0.40 -15.61 -12.04
CA SER A 93 -0.08 -17.01 -12.34
C SER A 93 -1.31 -17.75 -12.92
N ALA A 94 -2.50 -17.52 -12.39
CA ALA A 94 -3.76 -18.05 -12.94
C ALA A 94 -4.07 -17.47 -14.33
N GLY A 95 -3.72 -16.20 -14.57
CA GLY A 95 -3.79 -15.60 -15.90
C GLY A 95 -2.85 -16.28 -16.90
N LEU A 96 -1.61 -16.57 -16.50
CA LEU A 96 -0.64 -17.29 -17.33
C LEU A 96 -1.08 -18.73 -17.64
N GLU A 97 -1.70 -19.41 -16.70
CA GLU A 97 -2.30 -20.72 -16.92
C GLU A 97 -3.38 -20.67 -17.99
N LYS A 98 -4.30 -19.72 -17.88
CA LYS A 98 -5.40 -19.56 -18.84
C LYS A 98 -4.92 -19.18 -20.25
N LEU A 99 -3.83 -18.43 -20.37
CA LEU A 99 -3.35 -17.88 -21.65
C LEU A 99 -2.32 -18.77 -22.34
N PHE A 100 -1.39 -19.35 -21.58
CA PHE A 100 -0.22 -20.04 -22.10
C PHE A 100 -0.13 -21.51 -21.65
N GLY A 101 -1.05 -21.99 -20.80
CA GLY A 101 -1.08 -23.37 -20.34
C GLY A 101 -0.02 -23.74 -19.29
N PHE A 102 0.64 -22.74 -18.68
CA PHE A 102 1.53 -22.99 -17.54
C PHE A 102 0.73 -23.45 -16.32
N ASP A 103 1.28 -24.32 -15.48
CA ASP A 103 0.63 -24.68 -14.20
C ASP A 103 0.68 -23.49 -13.23
N GLY A 104 -0.42 -22.72 -13.14
CA GLY A 104 -0.55 -21.56 -12.27
C GLY A 104 -0.63 -21.92 -10.79
N SER A 105 -0.87 -23.19 -10.45
CA SER A 105 -0.80 -23.70 -9.08
C SER A 105 0.63 -23.96 -8.62
N SER A 106 1.54 -24.24 -9.56
CA SER A 106 2.95 -24.54 -9.33
C SER A 106 3.66 -23.43 -8.58
N MET A 107 4.37 -23.83 -7.52
CA MET A 107 5.23 -22.93 -6.75
C MET A 107 6.33 -22.31 -7.64
N VAL A 108 6.84 -23.06 -8.63
CA VAL A 108 7.88 -22.58 -9.54
C VAL A 108 7.38 -21.40 -10.36
N VAL A 109 6.17 -21.49 -10.94
CA VAL A 109 5.58 -20.41 -11.74
C VAL A 109 5.35 -19.17 -10.88
N LYS A 110 4.79 -19.33 -9.67
CA LYS A 110 4.57 -18.22 -8.73
C LYS A 110 5.88 -17.55 -8.31
N SER A 111 6.92 -18.32 -8.02
CA SER A 111 8.25 -17.80 -7.68
C SER A 111 8.87 -17.02 -8.84
N ILE A 112 8.76 -17.52 -10.08
CA ILE A 112 9.23 -16.80 -11.27
C ILE A 112 8.49 -15.47 -11.43
N VAL A 113 7.16 -15.47 -11.34
CA VAL A 113 6.33 -14.25 -11.42
C VAL A 113 6.76 -13.24 -10.36
N LEU A 114 6.91 -13.68 -9.11
CA LEU A 114 7.35 -12.82 -8.01
C LEU A 114 8.74 -12.21 -8.29
N ILE A 115 9.70 -13.01 -8.74
CA ILE A 115 11.05 -12.55 -9.07
C ILE A 115 11.00 -11.53 -10.21
N CYS A 116 10.24 -11.80 -11.28
CA CYS A 116 10.08 -10.88 -12.39
C CYS A 116 9.51 -9.52 -11.95
N ILE A 117 8.41 -9.51 -11.18
CA ILE A 117 7.80 -8.27 -10.66
C ILE A 117 8.80 -7.52 -9.77
N THR A 118 9.52 -8.25 -8.91
CA THR A 118 10.52 -7.66 -8.02
C THR A 118 11.67 -7.02 -8.81
N ILE A 119 12.18 -7.68 -9.85
CA ILE A 119 13.23 -7.13 -10.72
C ILE A 119 12.75 -5.87 -11.43
N VAL A 120 11.54 -5.89 -12.00
CA VAL A 120 10.96 -4.72 -12.67
C VAL A 120 10.82 -3.55 -11.71
N PHE A 121 10.30 -3.80 -10.50
CA PHE A 121 10.16 -2.77 -9.47
C PHE A 121 11.52 -2.24 -8.98
N ALA A 122 12.50 -3.12 -8.76
CA ALA A 122 13.84 -2.75 -8.34
C ALA A 122 14.56 -1.91 -9.41
N TYR A 123 14.43 -2.29 -10.69
CA TYR A 123 15.01 -1.55 -11.80
C TYR A 123 14.34 -0.17 -11.97
N SER A 124 13.01 -0.10 -11.90
CA SER A 124 12.26 1.17 -11.89
C SER A 124 12.73 2.08 -10.75
N SER A 125 12.85 1.54 -9.53
CA SER A 125 13.32 2.29 -8.36
C SER A 125 14.76 2.79 -8.53
N TYR A 126 15.64 1.98 -9.13
CA TYR A 126 17.03 2.36 -9.41
C TYR A 126 17.15 3.53 -10.39
N GLN A 127 16.30 3.57 -11.42
CA GLN A 127 16.27 4.67 -12.40
C GLN A 127 15.73 5.98 -11.81
N GLY A 128 15.14 5.92 -10.61
CA GLY A 128 14.65 7.07 -9.85
C GLY A 128 13.28 7.57 -10.29
N LEU A 129 12.61 8.30 -9.39
CA LEU A 129 11.22 8.78 -9.52
C LEU A 129 10.90 9.61 -10.78
N LYS A 130 11.90 10.14 -11.49
CA LYS A 130 11.68 10.94 -12.71
C LYS A 130 11.76 10.12 -14.01
N LYS A 131 12.35 8.92 -13.96
CA LYS A 131 12.61 8.09 -15.14
C LYS A 131 12.05 6.67 -15.02
N GLY A 132 11.85 6.18 -13.80
CA GLY A 132 11.38 4.81 -13.53
C GLY A 132 9.89 4.68 -13.20
N ILE A 133 9.26 5.74 -12.68
CA ILE A 133 7.81 5.88 -12.45
C ILE A 133 7.32 7.09 -13.24
#